data_AF-A0A540KBV2-F1
#
_entry.id   AF-A0A540KBV2-F1
#
_cell.length_a   1.000
_cell.length_b   1.000
_cell.length_c   1.000
_cell.angle_alpha   90.00
_cell.angle_beta   90.00
_cell.angle_gamma   90.00
#
_symmetry.space_group_name_H-M   'P 1'
#
loop_
_entity.id
_entity.type
_entity.pdbx_description
1 polymer ?
#
loop_
_entity_poly.entity_id
_entity_poly.type
_entity_poly.pdbx_seq_one_letter_code
_entity_poly.pdbx_strand_id
1 'polypeptide(L)'
;MLQRKLPPKCKDPGSFTIPCVIGNTRFEHAMLDLGASINVMPYSVYASMNLGELKNDGVIIQLADRSNAYPKGVLGKMFWCR
;
A
#
# COMPACT_ATOMS: atom_id res chain seq x y z
N MET A 1 -24.74 2.28 36.45
CA MET A 1 -23.89 2.92 35.40
C MET A 1 -22.51 2.30 35.47
N LEU A 2 -22.12 1.48 34.50
CA LEU A 2 -20.77 0.90 34.39
C LEU A 2 -19.94 1.81 33.48
N GLN A 3 -19.14 2.72 34.05
CA GLN A 3 -18.14 3.46 33.28
C GLN A 3 -16.99 2.51 32.95
N ARG A 4 -17.04 1.85 31.79
CA ARG A 4 -15.87 1.17 31.22
C ARG A 4 -14.88 2.27 30.82
N LYS A 5 -13.90 2.55 31.69
CA LYS A 5 -12.74 3.36 31.32
C LYS A 5 -12.04 2.62 30.17
N LEU A 6 -12.09 3.21 28.98
CA LEU A 6 -11.31 2.71 27.85
C LEU A 6 -9.83 2.77 28.21
N PRO A 7 -9.03 1.75 27.85
CA PRO A 7 -7.59 1.80 28.08
C PRO A 7 -6.98 3.02 27.37
N PRO A 8 -5.91 3.62 27.93
CA PRO A 8 -5.23 4.74 27.30
C PRO A 8 -4.78 4.38 25.89
N LYS A 9 -5.06 5.24 24.91
CA LYS A 9 -4.57 5.05 23.53
C LYS A 9 -3.04 5.09 23.54
N CYS A 10 -2.38 4.06 23.00
CA CYS A 10 -0.94 4.09 22.79
C CYS A 10 -0.55 5.24 21.85
N LYS A 11 0.66 5.79 22.03
CA LYS A 11 1.23 6.75 21.09
C LYS A 11 1.32 6.09 19.71
N ASP A 12 0.96 6.86 18.69
CA ASP A 12 1.14 6.46 17.30
C ASP A 12 2.66 6.35 17.04
N PRO A 13 3.17 5.17 16.60
CA PRO A 13 4.57 5.04 16.21
C PRO A 13 4.92 5.88 14.96
N GLY A 14 3.92 6.45 14.27
CA GLY A 14 4.09 7.11 12.97
C GLY A 14 4.07 6.08 11.83
N SER A 15 4.70 6.43 10.71
CA SER A 15 4.92 5.46 9.63
C SER A 15 5.94 4.43 10.08
N PHE A 16 5.55 3.15 10.10
CA PHE A 16 6.48 2.05 10.29
C PHE A 16 6.73 1.36 8.95
N THR A 17 7.98 0.98 8.74
CA THR A 17 8.41 0.26 7.54
C THR A 17 8.84 -1.16 7.90
N ILE A 18 8.62 -2.08 6.98
CA ILE A 18 9.09 -3.46 7.07
C ILE A 18 9.92 -3.79 5.82
N PRO A 19 10.93 -4.66 5.94
CA PRO A 19 11.57 -5.20 4.76
C PRO A 19 10.60 -6.10 4.01
N CYS A 20 10.60 -6.03 2.67
CA CYS A 20 9.81 -6.92 1.82
C CYS A 20 10.60 -7.32 0.57
N VAL A 21 10.18 -8.41 -0.07
CA VAL A 21 10.77 -8.89 -1.32
C VAL A 21 9.68 -9.00 -2.36
N ILE A 22 9.91 -8.42 -3.53
CA ILE A 22 8.99 -8.45 -4.67
C ILE A 22 9.76 -8.99 -5.87
N GLY A 23 9.33 -10.15 -6.38
CA GLY A 23 10.13 -10.91 -7.35
C GLY A 23 11.49 -11.24 -6.75
N ASN A 24 12.56 -10.76 -7.40
CA ASN A 24 13.95 -10.95 -6.95
C ASN A 24 14.54 -9.69 -6.29
N THR A 25 13.75 -8.64 -6.09
CA THR A 25 14.21 -7.36 -5.56
C THR A 25 13.79 -7.20 -4.11
N ARG A 26 14.75 -6.90 -3.24
CA ARG A 26 14.53 -6.63 -1.81
C ARG A 26 14.39 -5.13 -1.55
N PHE A 27 13.39 -4.77 -0.77
CA PHE A 27 13.15 -3.43 -0.24
C PHE A 27 13.36 -3.45 1.26
N GLU A 28 14.27 -2.65 1.78
CA GLU A 28 14.48 -2.57 3.24
C GLU A 28 13.35 -1.80 3.93
N HIS A 29 12.68 -0.90 3.21
CA HIS A 29 11.71 0.04 3.76
C HIS A 29 10.42 0.09 2.93
N ALA A 30 9.51 -0.85 3.15
CA ALA A 30 8.14 -0.77 2.65
C ALA A 30 7.22 -0.26 3.75
N MET A 31 6.45 0.80 3.48
CA MET A 31 5.47 1.33 4.43
C MET A 31 4.34 0.33 4.63
N LEU A 32 4.03 0.00 5.87
CA LEU A 32 2.89 -0.85 6.21
C LEU A 32 1.77 0.01 6.79
N ASP A 33 0.68 0.13 6.06
CA ASP A 33 -0.54 0.78 6.52
C ASP A 33 -1.58 -0.29 6.89
N LEU A 34 -1.78 -0.51 8.20
CA LEU A 34 -2.76 -1.47 8.70
C LEU A 34 -4.21 -1.01 8.49
N GLY A 35 -4.41 0.28 8.18
CA GLY A 35 -5.71 0.85 7.81
C GLY A 35 -6.03 0.71 6.32
N ALA A 36 -5.05 0.37 5.48
CA ALA A 36 -5.25 0.16 4.06
C ALA A 36 -5.78 -1.24 3.76
N SER A 37 -6.80 -1.32 2.91
CA SER A 37 -7.37 -2.60 2.43
C SER A 37 -6.73 -3.12 1.14
N ILE A 38 -5.81 -2.35 0.55
CA ILE A 38 -5.17 -2.63 -0.73
C ILE A 38 -3.66 -2.37 -0.66
N ASN A 39 -2.91 -3.06 -1.51
CA ASN A 39 -1.47 -2.82 -1.66
C ASN A 39 -1.22 -1.94 -2.89
N VAL A 40 -0.44 -0.88 -2.71
CA VAL A 40 -0.08 0.06 -3.77
C VAL A 40 1.44 0.19 -3.84
N MET A 41 1.98 0.21 -5.05
CA MET A 41 3.40 0.49 -5.31
C MET A 41 3.55 1.52 -6.44
N PRO A 42 4.61 2.34 -6.41
CA PRO A 42 4.92 3.23 -7.53
C PRO A 42 5.25 2.45 -8.79
N TYR A 43 4.74 2.91 -9.93
CA TYR A 43 4.98 2.30 -11.24
C TYR A 43 6.45 2.39 -11.66
N SER A 44 7.20 3.37 -11.15
CA SER A 44 8.65 3.45 -11.35
C SER A 44 9.37 2.19 -10.85
N VAL A 45 8.89 1.60 -9.75
CA VAL A 45 9.42 0.35 -9.21
C VAL A 45 9.03 -0.84 -10.10
N TYR A 46 7.80 -0.86 -10.63
CA TYR A 46 7.42 -1.87 -11.62
C TYR A 46 8.34 -1.85 -12.85
N ALA A 47 8.59 -0.65 -13.37
CA ALA A 47 9.38 -0.44 -14.57
C ALA A 47 10.83 -0.93 -14.42
N SER A 48 11.37 -0.99 -13.21
CA SER A 48 12.73 -1.50 -12.95
C SER A 48 12.80 -3.02 -12.73
N MET A 49 11.66 -3.70 -12.54
CA MET A 49 11.63 -5.11 -12.14
C MET A 49 11.34 -6.11 -13.28
N ASN A 50 10.97 -5.62 -14.47
CA ASN A 50 10.62 -6.46 -15.63
C ASN A 50 9.62 -7.60 -15.29
N LEU A 51 8.54 -7.29 -14.57
CA LEU A 51 7.57 -8.28 -14.04
C LEU A 51 6.54 -8.79 -15.07
N GLY A 52 6.69 -8.42 -16.35
CA GLY A 52 5.77 -8.80 -17.43
C GLY A 52 4.74 -7.72 -17.76
N GLU A 53 3.54 -8.13 -18.16
CA GLU A 53 2.44 -7.22 -18.51
C GLU A 53 1.51 -6.99 -17.32
N LEU A 54 1.06 -5.75 -17.15
CA LEU A 54 0.04 -5.40 -16.16
C LEU A 54 -1.35 -5.70 -16.70
N LYS A 55 -2.20 -6.30 -15.86
CA LYS A 55 -3.62 -6.40 -16.18
C LYS A 55 -4.28 -5.03 -15.97
N ASN A 56 -4.94 -4.52 -17.00
CA ASN A 56 -5.85 -3.38 -16.83
C ASN A 56 -7.19 -3.89 -16.28
N ASP A 57 -7.62 -3.37 -15.13
CA ASP A 57 -8.89 -3.71 -14.47
C ASP A 57 -9.85 -2.51 -14.37
N GLY A 58 -9.44 -1.33 -14.84
CA GLY A 58 -10.26 -0.11 -14.79
C GLY A 58 -10.56 0.41 -13.38
N VAL A 59 -9.87 -0.08 -12.35
CA VAL A 59 -10.09 0.33 -10.95
C VAL A 59 -9.58 1.75 -10.73
N ILE A 60 -10.34 2.55 -9.98
CA ILE A 60 -9.91 3.85 -9.46
C ILE A 60 -9.73 3.72 -7.95
N ILE A 61 -8.59 4.17 -7.44
CA ILE A 61 -8.29 4.14 -6.01
C ILE A 61 -8.55 5.53 -5.43
N GLN A 62 -9.47 5.63 -4.48
CA GLN A 62 -9.65 6.85 -3.70
C GLN A 62 -8.75 6.82 -2.46
N LEU A 63 -7.90 7.82 -2.33
CA LEU A 63 -6.97 7.98 -1.21
C LEU A 63 -7.67 8.62 -0.01
N ALA A 64 -7.03 8.57 1.17
CA ALA A 64 -7.59 9.13 2.40
C ALA A 64 -7.80 10.66 2.35
N ASP A 65 -7.03 11.35 1.51
CA ASP A 65 -7.18 12.78 1.21
C ASP A 65 -8.29 13.07 0.19
N ARG A 66 -9.05 12.04 -0.21
CA ARG A 66 -10.12 12.04 -1.21
C ARG A 66 -9.64 12.28 -2.65
N SER A 67 -8.32 12.35 -2.89
CA SER A 67 -7.79 12.36 -4.24
C SER A 67 -7.95 10.98 -4.89
N ASN A 68 -8.01 10.97 -6.23
CA ASN A 68 -8.12 9.74 -7.00
C ASN A 68 -6.77 9.39 -7.62
N ALA A 69 -6.30 8.18 -7.35
CA ALA A 69 -5.20 7.56 -8.05
C ALA A 69 -5.73 6.62 -9.14
N TYR A 70 -5.06 6.66 -10.30
CA TYR A 70 -5.38 5.84 -11.46
C TYR A 70 -4.21 4.87 -11.69
N PRO A 71 -4.33 3.61 -11.20
CA PRO A 71 -3.32 2.60 -11.45
C PRO A 71 -3.09 2.40 -12.95
N LYS A 72 -1.84 2.17 -13.35
CA LYS A 72 -1.54 1.68 -14.70
C LYS A 72 -2.00 0.24 -14.93
N GLY A 73 -2.17 -0.50 -13.83
CA GLY A 73 -2.76 -1.82 -13.81
C GLY A 73 -2.42 -2.55 -12.52
N VAL A 74 -2.82 -3.81 -12.48
CA VAL A 74 -2.67 -4.70 -11.34
C VAL A 74 -1.82 -5.92 -11.74
N LEU A 75 -0.96 -6.35 -10.81
CA LEU A 75 -0.30 -7.66 -10.86
C LEU A 75 -0.51 -8.38 -9.54
N GLY A 76 -1.16 -9.54 -9.58
CA GLY A 76 -1.58 -10.26 -8.38
C GLY A 76 -2.54 -9.42 -7.52
N LYS A 77 -2.06 -8.94 -6.36
CA LYS A 77 -2.81 -8.09 -5.41
C LYS A 77 -2.21 -6.68 -5.28
N MET A 78 -1.26 -6.33 -6.14
CA MET A 78 -0.55 -5.05 -6.10
C MET A 78 -1.05 -4.13 -7.22
N PHE A 79 -1.51 -2.95 -6.86
CA PHE A 79 -1.84 -1.89 -7.80
C PHE A 79 -0.61 -1.01 -8.04
N TRP A 80 -0.32 -0.71 -9.30
CA TRP A 80 0.84 0.08 -9.69
C TRP A 80 0.43 1.47 -10.13
N CYS A 81 0.59 2.45 -9.25
CA CYS A 81 0.16 3.84 -9.45
C CYS A 81 1.31 4.73 -9.94
N ARG A 82 0.99 5.85 -10.59
CA ARG A 82 1.99 6.87 -10.94
C ARG A 82 2.60 7.48 -9.69
#